data_AF-A0A6A6L6J7-F1
#
_entry.id   AF-A0A6A6L6J7-F1
#
_cell.length_a   1.000
_cell.length_b   1.000
_cell.length_c   1.000
_cell.angle_alpha   90.00
_cell.angle_beta   90.00
_cell.angle_gamma   90.00
#
_symmetry.space_group_name_H-M   'P 1'
#
loop_
_entity.id
_entity.type
_entity.pdbx_description
1 polymer ?
#
loop_
_entity_poly.entity_id
_entity_poly.type
_entity_poly.pdbx_seq_one_letter_code
_entity_poly.pdbx_strand_id
1 'polypeptide(L)'
;MHRKDWLSLVAVHSDCWLLSVAFYFGARLNRNERKRLFSLINDLPTLFEVVTGRKPVKDKPGMDSGSKSRNSTKRSIDGQVRNTKLLDESYAEDEDEHGETLCGSCGGTYSADEFWIGCDVCERWYHGKCVKITPAKAEMIKQYICPSCSTKKRRP
;
A
#
# COMPACT_ATOMS: atom_id res chain seq x y z
N MET A 1 -23.54 1.50 -20.31
CA MET A 1 -22.43 0.66 -19.81
C MET A 1 -22.26 -0.53 -20.74
N HIS A 2 -21.04 -0.85 -21.20
CA HIS A 2 -20.84 -1.96 -22.12
C HIS A 2 -21.00 -3.30 -21.38
N ARG A 3 -21.49 -4.35 -22.06
CA ARG A 3 -21.81 -5.65 -21.43
C ARG A 3 -20.62 -6.25 -20.68
N LYS A 4 -19.41 -6.13 -21.23
CA LYS A 4 -18.18 -6.63 -20.58
C LYS A 4 -17.86 -5.88 -19.29
N ASP A 5 -18.06 -4.57 -19.26
CA ASP A 5 -17.81 -3.75 -18.07
C ASP A 5 -18.83 -4.08 -16.97
N TRP A 6 -20.09 -4.26 -17.37
CA TRP A 6 -21.15 -4.66 -16.43
C TRP A 6 -20.87 -6.04 -15.83
N LEU A 7 -20.49 -7.02 -16.65
CA LEU A 7 -20.11 -8.35 -16.15
C LEU A 7 -18.87 -8.29 -15.24
N SER A 8 -17.90 -7.42 -15.55
CA SER A 8 -16.71 -7.25 -14.73
C SER A 8 -17.06 -6.65 -13.37
N LEU A 9 -17.96 -5.66 -13.32
CA LEU A 9 -18.45 -5.08 -12.08
C LEU A 9 -19.19 -6.12 -11.23
N VAL A 10 -20.11 -6.88 -11.84
CA VAL A 10 -20.83 -7.97 -11.15
C VAL A 10 -19.85 -9.01 -10.60
N ALA A 11 -18.80 -9.35 -11.36
CA ALA A 11 -17.79 -10.30 -10.93
C ALA A 11 -17.03 -9.82 -9.69
N VAL A 12 -16.55 -8.57 -9.66
CA VAL A 12 -15.86 -7.99 -8.48
C VAL A 12 -16.75 -8.01 -7.24
N HIS A 13 -18.02 -7.60 -7.36
CA HIS A 13 -18.95 -7.65 -6.23
C HIS A 13 -19.24 -9.08 -5.77
N SER A 14 -19.30 -10.04 -6.70
CA SER A 14 -19.48 -11.45 -6.39
C SER A 14 -18.26 -12.02 -5.65
N ASP A 15 -17.03 -11.65 -6.05
CA ASP A 15 -15.79 -12.05 -5.38
C ASP A 15 -15.77 -11.56 -3.92
N CYS A 16 -16.12 -10.28 -3.67
CA CYS A 16 -16.21 -9.73 -2.31
C CYS A 16 -17.30 -10.44 -1.47
N TRP A 17 -18.44 -10.75 -2.09
CA TRP A 17 -19.53 -11.45 -1.41
C TRP A 17 -19.13 -12.88 -1.02
N LEU A 18 -18.50 -13.63 -1.93
CA LEU A 18 -18.01 -14.99 -1.66
C LEU A 18 -16.99 -15.00 -0.51
N LEU A 19 -16.07 -14.03 -0.49
CA LEU A 19 -15.12 -13.89 0.62
C LEU A 19 -15.84 -13.61 1.94
N SER A 20 -16.82 -12.71 1.93
CA SER A 20 -17.63 -12.38 3.11
C SER A 20 -18.42 -13.60 3.62
N VAL A 21 -19.05 -14.36 2.72
CA VAL A 21 -19.78 -15.59 3.07
C VAL A 21 -18.85 -16.65 3.64
N ALA A 22 -17.67 -16.85 3.04
CA ALA A 22 -16.68 -17.80 3.53
C ALA A 22 -16.23 -17.47 4.97
N PHE A 23 -15.95 -16.20 5.26
CA PHE A 23 -15.54 -15.76 6.60
C PHE A 23 -16.70 -15.63 7.59
N TYR A 24 -17.93 -15.43 7.13
CA TYR A 24 -19.12 -15.54 7.96
C TYR A 24 -19.27 -16.96 8.51
N PHE A 25 -19.18 -17.99 7.66
CA PHE A 25 -19.17 -19.39 8.11
C PHE A 25 -17.89 -19.73 8.88
N GLY A 26 -16.78 -19.08 8.54
CA GLY A 26 -15.49 -19.19 9.22
C GLY A 26 -15.38 -18.36 10.51
N ALA A 27 -16.46 -17.78 11.05
CA ALA A 27 -16.38 -16.84 12.17
C ALA A 27 -15.72 -17.42 13.44
N ARG A 28 -15.86 -18.74 13.66
CA ARG A 28 -15.29 -19.44 14.82
C ARG A 28 -13.89 -20.00 14.59
N LEU A 29 -13.34 -19.87 13.37
CA LEU A 29 -12.00 -20.35 13.06
C LEU A 29 -10.95 -19.58 13.87
N ASN A 30 -9.84 -20.21 14.20
CA ASN A 30 -8.69 -19.54 14.78
C ASN A 30 -7.86 -18.81 13.71
N ARG A 31 -6.80 -18.09 14.11
CA ARG A 31 -5.94 -17.31 13.21
C ARG A 31 -5.33 -18.17 12.09
N ASN A 32 -4.85 -19.37 12.42
CA ASN A 32 -4.16 -20.23 11.46
C ASN A 32 -5.16 -20.86 10.47
N GLU A 33 -6.33 -21.25 10.95
CA GLU A 33 -7.42 -21.75 10.12
C GLU A 33 -7.94 -20.70 9.14
N ARG A 34 -8.09 -19.44 9.60
CA ARG A 34 -8.43 -18.30 8.73
C ARG A 34 -7.38 -18.07 7.65
N LYS A 35 -6.09 -18.11 8.00
CA LYS A 35 -4.98 -18.03 7.03
C LYS A 35 -5.03 -19.17 6.00
N ARG A 36 -5.29 -20.40 6.46
CA ARG A 36 -5.43 -21.57 5.58
C ARG A 36 -6.63 -21.44 4.64
N LEU A 37 -7.79 -21.00 5.16
CA LEU A 37 -8.99 -20.75 4.36
C LEU A 37 -8.71 -19.69 3.28
N PHE A 38 -8.08 -18.58 3.66
CA PHE A 38 -7.70 -17.52 2.72
C PHE A 38 -6.73 -18.04 1.64
N SER A 39 -5.71 -18.80 2.02
CA SER A 39 -4.78 -19.41 1.06
C SER A 39 -5.50 -20.30 0.05
N LEU A 40 -6.42 -21.15 0.50
CA LEU A 40 -7.20 -22.03 -0.37
C LEU A 40 -8.12 -21.26 -1.32
N ILE A 41 -8.70 -20.15 -0.88
CA ILE A 41 -9.52 -19.27 -1.73
C ILE A 41 -8.66 -18.61 -2.81
N ASN A 42 -7.48 -18.10 -2.46
CA ASN A 42 -6.59 -17.40 -3.39
C ASN A 42 -5.78 -18.32 -4.32
N ASP A 43 -5.79 -19.63 -4.08
CA ASP A 43 -5.25 -20.61 -5.05
C ASP A 43 -6.13 -20.73 -6.32
N LEU A 44 -7.34 -20.16 -6.29
CA LEU A 44 -8.27 -20.11 -7.42
C LEU A 44 -8.29 -18.71 -8.07
N PRO A 45 -8.52 -18.61 -9.39
CA PRO A 45 -8.75 -17.32 -10.01
C PRO A 45 -10.06 -16.72 -9.52
N THR A 46 -10.07 -15.41 -9.33
CA THR A 46 -11.28 -14.63 -9.04
C THR A 46 -12.24 -14.67 -10.23
N LEU A 47 -13.53 -14.47 -9.97
CA LEU A 47 -14.53 -14.34 -11.04
C LEU A 47 -14.18 -13.17 -11.96
N PHE A 48 -13.66 -12.07 -11.41
CA PHE A 48 -13.19 -10.95 -12.20
C PHE A 48 -12.06 -11.34 -13.15
N GLU A 49 -11.05 -12.09 -12.70
CA GLU A 49 -9.96 -12.58 -13.55
C GLU A 49 -10.47 -13.48 -14.66
N VAL A 50 -11.40 -14.39 -14.35
CA VAL A 50 -12.04 -15.27 -15.33
C VAL A 50 -12.83 -14.47 -16.37
N VAL A 51 -13.61 -13.47 -15.94
CA VAL A 51 -14.45 -12.64 -16.83
C VAL A 51 -13.60 -11.70 -17.70
N THR A 52 -12.50 -11.19 -17.16
CA THR A 52 -11.61 -10.25 -17.88
C THR A 52 -10.49 -10.95 -18.65
N GLY A 53 -10.29 -12.25 -18.46
CA GLY A 53 -9.20 -13.01 -19.08
C GLY A 53 -7.81 -12.66 -18.54
N ARG A 54 -7.74 -12.04 -17.35
CA ARG A 54 -6.47 -11.74 -16.67
C ARG A 54 -5.98 -13.02 -15.98
N LYS A 55 -4.71 -13.36 -16.18
CA LYS A 55 -4.10 -14.53 -15.51
C LYS A 55 -3.61 -14.15 -14.11
N PRO A 56 -3.71 -15.05 -13.11
CA PRO A 56 -3.20 -14.81 -11.78
C PRO A 56 -1.67 -14.72 -11.78
N VAL A 57 -1.12 -13.74 -11.05
CA VAL A 57 0.32 -13.63 -10.76
C VAL A 57 0.61 -14.54 -9.56
N LYS A 58 1.03 -15.77 -9.81
CA LYS A 58 1.37 -16.74 -8.75
C LYS A 58 2.83 -16.55 -8.33
N ASP A 59 3.08 -15.78 -7.27
CA ASP A 59 4.38 -15.73 -6.62
C ASP A 59 4.61 -17.00 -5.77
N LYS A 60 5.69 -17.73 -6.04
CA LYS A 60 6.13 -18.92 -5.27
C LYS A 60 7.27 -18.54 -4.31
N PRO A 61 7.25 -18.93 -3.03
CA PRO A 61 8.47 -19.04 -2.23
C PRO A 61 8.96 -20.50 -2.24
N GLY A 62 10.18 -20.72 -2.73
CA GLY A 62 10.88 -22.02 -2.67
C GLY A 62 11.88 -22.02 -1.52
N MET A 63 11.93 -23.09 -0.74
CA MET A 63 12.84 -23.27 0.40
C MET A 63 13.47 -24.65 0.29
N ASP A 64 14.79 -24.72 0.17
CA ASP A 64 15.54 -25.97 0.16
C ASP A 64 16.84 -25.83 1.00
N SER A 65 17.19 -26.91 1.71
CA SER A 65 18.23 -26.99 2.75
C SER A 65 19.46 -27.78 2.28
N GLY A 66 20.68 -27.38 2.66
CA GLY A 66 21.87 -28.24 2.54
C GLY A 66 23.22 -27.50 2.56
N SER A 67 24.23 -28.04 3.25
CA SER A 67 25.41 -27.33 3.78
C SER A 67 26.77 -27.62 3.09
N LYS A 68 27.73 -26.66 3.20
CA LYS A 68 29.24 -26.76 3.20
C LYS A 68 29.95 -27.20 1.88
N SER A 69 31.16 -26.77 1.46
CA SER A 69 32.27 -25.92 1.98
C SER A 69 33.35 -25.67 0.88
N ARG A 70 34.04 -24.48 0.91
CA ARG A 70 35.49 -24.17 0.60
C ARG A 70 36.09 -24.59 -0.79
N ASN A 71 37.00 -23.90 -1.51
CA ASN A 71 37.79 -22.66 -1.39
C ASN A 71 38.48 -22.33 -2.76
N SER A 72 38.76 -21.05 -3.03
CA SER A 72 39.98 -20.49 -3.69
C SER A 72 40.10 -20.17 -5.21
N THR A 73 40.45 -18.89 -5.47
CA THR A 73 41.39 -18.31 -6.48
C THR A 73 40.91 -17.72 -7.84
N LYS A 74 40.69 -16.38 -7.84
CA LYS A 74 41.38 -15.30 -8.63
C LYS A 74 40.99 -14.93 -10.10
N ARG A 75 40.68 -13.62 -10.25
CA ARG A 75 40.93 -12.61 -11.33
C ARG A 75 39.85 -12.24 -12.41
N SER A 76 39.37 -10.98 -12.27
CA SER A 76 39.15 -9.84 -13.22
C SER A 76 38.13 -9.79 -14.39
N ILE A 77 37.30 -8.71 -14.32
CA ILE A 77 36.73 -7.80 -15.39
C ILE A 77 35.64 -8.42 -16.30
N ASP A 78 34.41 -7.89 -16.55
CA ASP A 78 33.70 -6.60 -16.48
C ASP A 78 32.16 -6.86 -16.41
N GLY A 79 31.32 -5.90 -15.98
CA GLY A 79 29.90 -5.83 -16.42
C GLY A 79 28.76 -6.12 -15.41
N GLN A 80 28.14 -5.04 -14.92
CA GLN A 80 26.70 -4.79 -14.73
C GLN A 80 25.75 -5.68 -13.87
N VAL A 81 25.15 -4.99 -12.86
CA VAL A 81 23.73 -5.01 -12.42
C VAL A 81 23.29 -5.97 -11.29
N ARG A 82 22.92 -5.31 -10.16
CA ARG A 82 21.95 -5.63 -9.09
C ARG A 82 22.18 -6.87 -8.22
N ASN A 83 22.58 -6.61 -6.97
CA ASN A 83 22.48 -7.58 -5.88
C ASN A 83 21.51 -7.08 -4.80
N THR A 84 20.40 -7.82 -4.69
CA THR A 84 19.73 -8.26 -3.46
C THR A 84 20.47 -7.96 -2.16
N LYS A 85 19.78 -7.23 -1.26
CA LYS A 85 19.93 -7.44 0.18
C LYS A 85 18.68 -8.14 0.69
N LEU A 86 18.91 -9.33 1.23
CA LEU A 86 18.03 -10.10 2.09
C LEU A 86 17.78 -9.33 3.40
N LEU A 87 16.52 -9.24 3.80
CA LEU A 87 16.03 -9.10 5.18
C LEU A 87 14.90 -10.13 5.25
N ASP A 88 15.06 -11.28 5.91
CA ASP A 88 14.85 -11.46 7.35
C ASP A 88 13.90 -10.42 7.94
N GLU A 89 12.61 -10.69 7.81
CA GLU A 89 11.57 -9.96 8.51
C GLU A 89 10.50 -10.93 9.01
N SER A 90 10.68 -11.38 10.26
CA SER A 90 9.61 -11.89 11.11
C SER A 90 8.89 -10.70 11.75
N TYR A 91 7.76 -10.27 11.19
CA TYR A 91 6.97 -9.15 11.69
C TYR A 91 5.55 -9.66 11.93
N ALA A 92 5.13 -9.77 13.19
CA ALA A 92 4.66 -8.64 14.00
C ALA A 92 3.48 -7.96 13.29
N GLU A 93 2.29 -8.36 13.76
CA GLU A 93 1.05 -7.60 13.87
C GLU A 93 0.73 -6.54 12.80
N ASP A 94 -0.41 -6.76 12.11
CA ASP A 94 -1.14 -5.72 11.40
C ASP A 94 -1.46 -4.55 12.33
N GLU A 95 -0.70 -3.46 12.25
CA GLU A 95 -1.23 -2.10 12.30
C GLU A 95 -0.52 -1.31 11.20
N ASP A 96 -1.26 -0.47 10.47
CA ASP A 96 -0.76 0.55 9.54
C ASP A 96 -0.52 0.18 8.06
N GLU A 97 -1.56 -0.30 7.36
CA GLU A 97 -1.80 0.11 5.97
C GLU A 97 -2.61 1.41 5.92
N HIS A 98 -2.23 2.38 6.75
CA HIS A 98 -2.61 3.78 6.60
C HIS A 98 -1.44 4.44 5.90
N GLY A 99 -1.57 4.66 4.59
CA GLY A 99 -0.55 5.36 3.80
C GLY A 99 -0.04 6.57 4.57
N GLU A 100 1.24 6.53 4.93
CA GLU A 100 1.85 7.50 5.84
C GLU A 100 1.51 8.92 5.35
N THR A 101 0.79 9.69 6.16
CA THR A 101 0.43 11.06 5.77
C THR A 101 1.71 11.90 5.79
N LEU A 102 2.24 12.20 4.60
CA LEU A 102 3.48 12.97 4.44
C LEU A 102 3.22 14.46 4.32
N CYS A 103 4.07 15.26 4.94
CA CYS A 103 4.06 16.71 4.80
C CYS A 103 4.44 17.11 3.37
N GLY A 104 3.55 17.81 2.68
CA GLY A 104 3.76 18.26 1.30
C GLY A 104 4.88 19.30 1.10
N SER A 105 5.56 19.72 2.16
CA SER A 105 6.73 20.62 2.11
C SER A 105 8.05 19.93 2.45
N CYS A 106 8.12 19.16 3.53
CA CYS A 106 9.38 18.55 3.98
C CYS A 106 9.43 17.02 3.83
N GLY A 107 8.33 16.38 3.42
CA GLY A 107 8.24 14.92 3.29
C GLY A 107 8.26 14.15 4.61
N GLY A 108 8.25 14.84 5.75
CA GLY A 108 8.18 14.19 7.06
C GLY A 108 6.84 13.51 7.31
N THR A 109 6.85 12.44 8.10
CA THR A 109 5.68 11.62 8.46
C THR A 109 4.81 12.29 9.52
N TYR A 110 3.55 11.89 9.59
CA TYR A 110 2.61 12.34 10.61
C TYR A 110 3.07 12.00 12.02
N SER A 111 2.93 12.98 12.92
CA SER A 111 3.14 12.84 14.36
C SER A 111 2.03 13.60 15.09
N ALA A 112 1.41 12.95 16.08
CA ALA A 112 0.31 13.52 16.86
C ALA A 112 0.73 14.73 17.72
N ASP A 113 2.03 14.84 18.05
CA ASP A 113 2.57 15.93 18.86
C ASP A 113 2.82 17.22 18.04
N GLU A 114 2.72 17.15 16.71
CA GLU A 114 2.94 18.29 15.83
C GLU A 114 1.63 18.88 15.32
N PHE A 115 1.60 20.20 15.08
CA PHE A 115 0.46 20.85 14.47
C PHE A 115 0.48 20.69 12.94
N TRP A 116 -0.64 20.26 12.36
CA TRP A 116 -0.83 20.06 10.93
C TRP A 116 -2.02 20.85 10.38
N ILE A 117 -1.94 21.23 9.10
CA ILE A 117 -3.00 21.94 8.37
C ILE A 117 -3.14 21.39 6.94
N GLY A 118 -4.38 21.20 6.49
CA GLY A 118 -4.71 20.70 5.15
C GLY A 118 -5.09 21.81 4.18
N CYS A 119 -4.58 21.75 2.94
CA CYS A 119 -4.86 22.74 1.89
C CYS A 119 -6.18 22.47 1.16
N ASP A 120 -7.08 23.44 1.09
CA ASP A 120 -8.39 23.33 0.42
C ASP A 120 -8.32 23.21 -1.11
N VAL A 121 -7.14 23.35 -1.71
CA VAL A 121 -6.96 23.32 -3.18
C VAL A 121 -6.34 22.02 -3.67
N CYS A 122 -5.35 21.50 -2.96
CA CYS A 122 -4.63 20.29 -3.37
C CYS A 122 -4.79 19.12 -2.40
N GLU A 123 -5.54 19.32 -1.31
CA GLU A 123 -5.86 18.31 -0.29
C GLU A 123 -4.64 17.69 0.40
N ARG A 124 -3.45 18.30 0.22
CA ARG A 124 -2.21 17.87 0.89
C ARG A 124 -2.13 18.46 2.30
N TRP A 125 -1.50 17.68 3.17
CA TRP A 125 -1.23 18.02 4.56
C TRP A 125 0.17 18.61 4.76
N TYR A 126 0.29 19.52 5.72
CA TYR A 126 1.53 20.23 6.01
C TYR A 126 1.71 20.42 7.52
N HIS A 127 2.94 20.28 8.02
CA HIS A 127 3.26 20.82 9.34
C HIS A 127 3.05 22.34 9.34
N GLY A 128 2.42 22.89 10.37
CA GLY A 128 2.24 24.33 10.49
C GLY A 128 3.56 25.10 10.45
N LYS A 129 4.63 24.55 11.03
CA LYS A 129 6.00 25.11 10.93
C LYS A 129 6.52 25.18 9.50
N CYS A 130 6.23 24.17 8.66
CA CYS A 130 6.68 24.13 7.27
C CYS A 130 5.99 25.19 6.39
N VAL A 131 4.78 25.61 6.76
CA VAL A 131 3.98 26.62 6.02
C VAL A 131 3.79 27.93 6.79
N LYS A 132 4.50 28.10 7.91
CA LYS A 132 4.47 29.29 8.77
C LYS A 132 3.06 29.67 9.26
N ILE A 133 2.29 28.66 9.67
CA ILE A 133 0.98 28.81 10.30
C ILE A 133 1.04 28.24 11.71
N THR A 134 0.61 29.03 12.69
CA THR A 134 0.44 28.60 14.08
C THR A 134 -0.99 28.08 14.30
N PRO A 135 -1.23 27.22 15.32
CA PRO A 135 -2.58 26.76 15.66
C PRO A 135 -3.58 27.91 15.84
N ALA A 136 -3.20 28.93 16.63
CA ALA A 136 -4.04 30.12 16.84
C ALA A 136 -4.37 30.87 15.53
N LYS A 137 -3.45 30.90 14.56
CA LYS A 137 -3.72 31.50 13.25
C LYS A 137 -4.67 30.65 12.43
N ALA A 138 -4.57 29.32 12.52
CA ALA A 138 -5.41 28.38 11.79
C ALA A 138 -6.89 28.46 12.22
N GLU A 139 -7.16 28.71 13.50
CA GLU A 139 -8.53 28.91 14.01
C GLU A 139 -9.27 30.07 13.32
N MET A 140 -8.54 31.08 12.85
CA MET A 140 -9.10 32.25 12.17
C MET A 140 -9.17 32.07 10.64
N ILE A 141 -8.60 31.00 10.08
CA ILE A 141 -8.56 30.76 8.65
C ILE A 141 -9.79 29.95 8.23
N LYS A 142 -10.69 30.58 7.47
CA LYS A 142 -11.86 29.88 6.88
C LYS A 142 -11.47 28.95 5.73
N GLN A 143 -10.48 29.33 4.94
CA GLN A 143 -9.95 28.55 3.82
C GLN A 143 -8.43 28.70 3.78
N TYR A 144 -7.72 27.60 3.93
CA TYR A 144 -6.27 27.53 3.86
C TYR A 144 -5.80 27.11 2.47
N ILE A 145 -4.99 27.97 1.84
CA ILE A 145 -4.33 27.70 0.56
C ILE A 145 -2.83 27.60 0.80
N CYS A 146 -2.23 26.45 0.48
CA CYS A 146 -0.79 26.25 0.67
C CYS A 146 0.05 27.14 -0.26
N PRO A 147 1.34 27.40 0.07
CA PRO A 147 2.22 28.24 -0.73
C PRO A 147 2.31 27.81 -2.21
N SER A 148 2.32 26.50 -2.47
CA SER A 148 2.38 25.95 -3.84
C SER A 148 1.12 26.22 -4.66
N CYS A 149 -0.05 26.30 -4.02
CA CYS A 149 -1.31 26.63 -4.70
C CYS A 149 -1.49 28.15 -4.83
N SER A 150 -1.02 28.92 -3.84
CA SER A 150 -1.08 30.39 -3.89
C SER A 150 -0.24 30.98 -5.03
N THR A 151 0.89 30.35 -5.39
CA THR A 151 1.73 30.81 -6.52
C THR A 151 1.14 30.43 -7.88
N LYS A 152 0.47 29.26 -7.97
CA LYS A 152 -0.17 28.80 -9.22
C LYS A 152 -1.35 29.65 -9.65
N LYS A 153 -2.13 30.20 -8.70
CA LYS A 153 -3.27 31.11 -9.00
C LYS A 153 -2.85 32.47 -9.56
N ARG A 154 -1.55 32.80 -9.63
CA ARG A 154 -1.03 34.10 -10.08
C ARG A 154 -0.54 34.14 -11.54
N ARG A 155 -0.73 33.09 -12.33
CA ARG A 155 -0.43 33.12 -13.78
C ARG A 155 -1.74 33.37 -14.54
N PRO A 156 -1.89 34.52 -15.23
CA PRO A 156 -2.94 34.72 -16.22
C PRO A 156 -2.84 33.70 -17.37
#